data_AF-A0A8J3RK53-F1
#
_entry.id   AF-A0A8J3RK53-F1
#
_cell.length_a   1.000
_cell.length_b   1.000
_cell.length_c   1.000
_cell.angle_alpha   90.00
_cell.angle_beta   90.00
_cell.angle_gamma   90.00
#
_symmetry.space_group_name_H-M   'P 1'
#
loop_
_entity.id
_entity.type
_entity.pdbx_description
1 polymer ?
#
loop_
_entity_poly.entity_id
_entity_poly.type
_entity_poly.pdbx_seq_one_letter_code
_entity_poly.pdbx_strand_id
1 'polypeptide(L)'
;MSPKRGDRVTVPPPDGEWDLRFGTGDAVKGWEELCRHALANTRRCFETLRADPRSRADHGRQHRLRGDLATHRHNGHDLEQWEFEVTSGGRVRYAIDDDTHTVWIIYASPRHPKDTDA
;
A
#
# COMPACT_ATOMS: atom_id res chain seq x y z
N MET A 1 21.33 6.34 -1.08
CA MET A 1 20.70 5.46 -2.09
C MET A 1 19.22 5.78 -2.08
N SER A 2 18.62 6.10 -3.22
CA SER A 2 17.16 6.26 -3.32
C SER A 2 16.50 4.88 -3.35
N PRO A 3 15.32 4.71 -2.74
CA PRO A 3 14.59 3.45 -2.80
C PRO A 3 14.23 3.07 -4.24
N LYS A 4 14.04 1.78 -4.50
CA LYS A 4 13.59 1.23 -5.79
C LYS A 4 12.53 0.13 -5.57
N ARG A 5 11.93 -0.34 -6.67
CA ARG A 5 11.08 -1.53 -6.66
C ARG A 5 11.79 -2.70 -5.96
N GLY A 6 11.06 -3.39 -5.10
CA GLY A 6 11.54 -4.51 -4.29
C GLY A 6 12.16 -4.09 -2.95
N ASP A 7 12.56 -2.83 -2.81
CA ASP A 7 13.10 -2.34 -1.54
C ASP A 7 12.00 -2.25 -0.49
N ARG A 8 12.41 -2.40 0.77
CA ARG A 8 11.53 -2.21 1.90
C ARG A 8 11.15 -0.74 2.03
N VAL A 9 9.90 -0.49 2.41
CA VAL A 9 9.39 0.87 2.68
C VAL A 9 10.08 1.47 3.92
N THR A 10 10.61 0.63 4.82
CA THR A 10 11.29 1.01 6.06
C THR A 10 12.32 -0.06 6.49
N VAL A 11 12.68 -0.14 7.77
CA VAL A 11 13.48 -1.21 8.40
C VAL A 11 12.67 -2.51 8.59
N PRO A 12 13.33 -3.68 8.75
CA PRO A 12 12.64 -4.95 8.96
C PRO A 12 11.53 -4.89 10.02
N PRO A 13 10.41 -5.62 9.83
CA PRO A 13 9.41 -5.79 10.88
C PRO A 13 9.95 -6.58 12.08
N PRO A 14 9.50 -6.27 13.32
CA PRO A 14 9.46 -7.23 14.41
C PRO A 14 8.75 -8.53 13.99
N ASP A 15 9.00 -9.59 14.74
CA ASP A 15 8.35 -10.88 14.51
C ASP A 15 6.82 -10.74 14.58
N GLY A 16 6.13 -11.31 13.59
CA GLY A 16 4.67 -11.30 13.49
C GLY A 16 4.06 -10.05 12.83
N GLU A 17 4.85 -9.03 12.49
CA GLU A 17 4.41 -7.90 11.68
C GLU A 17 4.67 -8.14 10.18
N TRP A 18 3.92 -7.44 9.33
CA TRP A 18 4.02 -7.54 7.87
C TRP A 18 5.22 -6.78 7.32
N ASP A 19 5.94 -7.38 6.36
CA ASP A 19 7.01 -6.69 5.65
C ASP A 19 6.42 -5.81 4.54
N LEU A 20 6.63 -4.50 4.58
CA LEU A 20 6.11 -3.58 3.56
C LEU A 20 7.19 -3.30 2.53
N ARG A 21 6.89 -3.58 1.26
CA ARG A 21 7.83 -3.41 0.13
C ARG A 21 7.21 -2.69 -1.05
N PHE A 22 8.05 -2.04 -1.86
CA PHE A 22 7.59 -1.41 -3.09
C PHE A 22 7.39 -2.45 -4.19
N GLY A 23 6.14 -2.65 -4.63
CA GLY A 23 5.79 -3.54 -5.74
C GLY A 23 6.13 -2.94 -7.11
N THR A 24 6.14 -1.61 -7.22
CA THR A 24 6.43 -0.86 -8.47
C THR A 24 7.38 0.31 -8.22
N GLY A 25 8.02 0.81 -9.27
CA GLY A 25 8.88 2.00 -9.19
C GLY A 25 8.10 3.29 -9.00
N ASP A 26 6.88 3.39 -9.56
CA ASP A 26 6.04 4.57 -9.41
C ASP A 26 5.44 4.69 -8.00
N ALA A 27 5.18 3.55 -7.34
CA ALA A 27 4.83 3.53 -5.92
C ALA A 27 5.92 4.16 -5.04
N VAL A 28 7.20 4.01 -5.39
CA VAL A 28 8.30 4.67 -4.65
C VAL A 28 8.14 6.18 -4.68
N LYS A 29 8.03 6.75 -5.89
CA LYS A 29 7.90 8.20 -6.09
C LYS A 29 6.64 8.75 -5.41
N GLY A 30 5.52 8.06 -5.57
CA GLY A 30 4.25 8.45 -4.98
C GLY A 30 4.26 8.38 -3.45
N TRP A 31 4.95 7.40 -2.87
CA TRP A 31 5.14 7.30 -1.43
C TRP A 31 6.01 8.44 -0.90
N GLU A 32 7.10 8.79 -1.59
CA GLU A 32 7.93 9.95 -1.24
C GLU A 32 7.13 11.26 -1.31
N GLU A 33 6.27 11.42 -2.31
CA GLU A 33 5.33 12.54 -2.40
C GLU A 33 4.34 12.58 -1.22
N LEU A 34 3.74 11.45 -0.88
CA LEU A 34 2.87 11.34 0.30
C LEU A 34 3.61 11.68 1.60
N CYS A 35 4.87 11.25 1.76
CA CYS A 35 5.69 11.65 2.90
C CYS A 35 5.95 13.16 2.94
N ARG A 36 6.21 13.79 1.79
CA ARG A 36 6.42 15.26 1.71
C ARG A 36 5.17 16.06 2.05
N HIS A 37 3.99 15.60 1.62
CA HIS A 37 2.75 16.38 1.71
C HIS A 37 1.85 15.99 2.90
N ALA A 38 1.95 14.76 3.39
CA ALA A 38 1.02 14.18 4.35
C ALA A 38 1.68 13.18 5.33
N LEU A 39 2.91 13.48 5.80
CA LEU A 39 3.74 12.57 6.60
C LEU A 39 3.00 11.82 7.71
N ALA A 40 2.22 12.52 8.53
CA ALA A 40 1.50 11.90 9.66
C ALA A 40 0.47 10.85 9.19
N ASN A 41 -0.23 11.12 8.09
CA ASN A 41 -1.20 10.19 7.53
C ASN A 41 -0.51 9.01 6.84
N THR A 42 0.58 9.28 6.12
CA THR A 42 1.40 8.24 5.47
C THR A 42 1.99 7.28 6.52
N ARG A 43 2.43 7.82 7.64
CA ARG A 43 2.88 7.03 8.79
C ARG A 43 1.76 6.16 9.37
N ARG A 44 0.54 6.69 9.53
CA ARG A 44 -0.61 5.91 9.98
C ARG A 44 -0.96 4.78 9.01
N CYS A 45 -0.95 5.06 7.70
CA CYS A 45 -1.13 4.04 6.67
C CYS A 45 -0.08 2.94 6.84
N PHE A 46 1.20 3.32 6.95
CA PHE A 46 2.29 2.39 7.16
C PHE A 46 2.09 1.49 8.39
N GLU A 47 1.81 2.09 9.55
CA GLU A 47 1.62 1.37 10.81
C GLU A 47 0.39 0.44 10.77
N THR A 48 -0.70 0.87 10.12
CA THR A 48 -1.90 0.05 9.95
C THR A 48 -1.63 -1.19 9.10
N LEU A 49 -1.01 -1.00 7.94
CA LEU A 49 -0.70 -2.10 7.02
C LEU A 49 0.32 -3.08 7.60
N ARG A 50 1.26 -2.58 8.41
CA ARG A 50 2.27 -3.38 9.07
C ARG A 50 1.69 -4.25 10.19
N ALA A 51 0.69 -3.73 10.91
CA ALA A 51 0.00 -4.47 11.95
C ALA A 51 -1.01 -5.48 11.38
N ASP A 52 -1.90 -5.02 10.48
CA ASP A 52 -2.91 -5.86 9.85
C ASP A 52 -3.37 -5.22 8.51
N PRO A 53 -2.90 -5.72 7.35
CA PRO A 53 -3.25 -5.18 6.04
C PRO A 53 -4.70 -5.48 5.65
N ARG A 54 -5.41 -6.32 6.41
CA ARG A 54 -6.85 -6.59 6.25
C ARG A 54 -7.69 -5.94 7.34
N SER A 55 -7.10 -5.05 8.14
CA SER A 55 -7.79 -4.39 9.23
C SER A 55 -9.06 -3.72 8.73
N ARG A 56 -10.13 -3.95 9.48
CA ARG A 56 -11.47 -3.44 9.21
C ARG A 56 -11.91 -2.47 10.30
N ALA A 57 -11.01 -2.11 11.21
CA ALA A 57 -11.30 -1.19 12.31
C ALA A 57 -11.69 0.22 11.82
N ASP A 58 -11.20 0.65 10.67
CA ASP A 58 -11.58 1.90 10.00
C ASP A 58 -12.05 1.64 8.56
N HIS A 59 -13.25 1.08 8.44
CA HIS A 59 -13.89 0.75 7.17
C HIS A 59 -14.01 1.93 6.19
N GLY A 60 -13.97 3.18 6.68
CA GLY A 60 -14.05 4.37 5.84
C GLY A 60 -12.76 4.66 5.08
N ARG A 61 -11.61 4.19 5.60
CA ARG A 61 -10.28 4.49 5.05
C ARG A 61 -9.54 3.29 4.51
N GLN A 62 -10.05 2.08 4.68
CA GLN A 62 -9.39 0.86 4.19
C GLN A 62 -10.42 -0.14 3.69
N HIS A 63 -10.28 -0.58 2.44
CA HIS A 63 -11.22 -1.53 1.86
C HIS A 63 -10.59 -2.37 0.74
N ARG A 64 -11.13 -3.58 0.56
CA ARG A 64 -10.77 -4.48 -0.54
C ARG A 64 -11.37 -3.96 -1.85
N LEU A 65 -10.55 -3.90 -2.89
CA LEU A 65 -11.02 -3.54 -4.22
C LEU A 65 -11.83 -4.68 -4.86
N ARG A 66 -12.57 -4.37 -5.93
CA ARG A 66 -13.51 -5.27 -6.60
C ARG A 66 -13.38 -5.19 -8.12
N GLY A 67 -14.03 -6.11 -8.82
CA GLY A 67 -13.97 -6.19 -10.28
C GLY A 67 -12.55 -6.44 -10.77
N ASP A 68 -12.16 -5.77 -11.84
CA ASP A 68 -10.84 -5.92 -12.47
C ASP A 68 -9.67 -5.48 -11.56
N LEU A 69 -9.97 -4.68 -10.53
CA LEU A 69 -9.00 -4.24 -9.52
C LEU A 69 -8.97 -5.12 -8.28
N ALA A 70 -9.75 -6.20 -8.21
CA ALA A 70 -9.83 -7.05 -7.02
C ALA A 70 -8.51 -7.79 -6.72
N THR A 71 -7.70 -8.02 -7.75
CA THR A 71 -6.44 -8.76 -7.68
C THR A 71 -5.33 -8.07 -8.44
N HIS A 72 -4.11 -8.19 -7.96
CA HIS A 72 -2.90 -7.74 -8.60
C HIS A 72 -1.96 -8.92 -8.87
N ARG A 73 -1.55 -9.12 -10.12
CA ARG A 73 -0.54 -10.12 -10.47
C ARG A 73 0.85 -9.64 -10.04
N HIS A 74 1.43 -10.28 -9.03
CA HIS A 74 2.80 -10.01 -8.56
C HIS A 74 3.63 -11.29 -8.55
N ASN A 75 4.82 -11.26 -9.15
CA ASN A 75 5.75 -12.41 -9.23
C ASN A 75 5.10 -13.74 -9.69
N GLY A 76 4.07 -13.67 -10.55
CA GLY A 76 3.37 -14.86 -11.04
C GLY A 76 2.15 -15.28 -10.21
N HIS A 77 1.84 -14.60 -9.11
CA HIS A 77 0.69 -14.88 -8.24
C HIS A 77 -0.36 -13.78 -8.34
N ASP A 78 -1.64 -14.15 -8.41
CA ASP A 78 -2.74 -13.20 -8.25
C ASP A 78 -2.98 -12.97 -6.76
N LEU A 79 -2.55 -11.81 -6.29
CA LEU A 79 -2.69 -11.40 -4.90
C LEU A 79 -3.93 -10.53 -4.76
N GLU A 80 -4.66 -10.64 -3.65
CA GLU A 80 -5.78 -9.73 -3.44
C GLU A 80 -5.30 -8.30 -3.23
N GLN A 81 -6.08 -7.34 -3.74
CA GLN A 81 -5.73 -5.94 -3.76
C GLN A 81 -6.68 -5.12 -2.88
N TRP A 82 -6.09 -4.18 -2.16
CA TRP A 82 -6.77 -3.30 -1.22
C TRP A 82 -6.35 -1.85 -1.46
N GLU A 83 -7.17 -0.92 -0.98
CA GLU A 83 -6.91 0.51 -1.00
C GLU A 83 -7.01 1.09 0.40
N PHE A 84 -6.07 1.99 0.71
CA PHE A 84 -6.04 2.81 1.91
C PHE A 84 -6.13 4.29 1.52
N GLU A 85 -7.09 5.00 2.11
CA GLU A 85 -7.25 6.44 2.03
C GLU A 85 -6.29 7.13 2.99
N VAL A 86 -5.20 7.69 2.44
CA VAL A 86 -4.21 8.43 3.23
C VAL A 86 -4.74 9.82 3.56
N THR A 87 -5.36 10.49 2.60
CA THR A 87 -6.10 11.75 2.79
C THR A 87 -7.35 11.69 1.91
N SER A 88 -8.25 12.67 1.99
CA SER A 88 -9.45 12.71 1.13
C SER A 88 -9.13 12.49 -0.36
N GLY A 89 -7.99 13.01 -0.84
CA GLY A 89 -7.48 12.75 -2.19
C GLY A 89 -6.40 11.68 -2.29
N GLY A 90 -5.60 11.45 -1.26
CA GLY A 90 -4.44 10.55 -1.33
C GLY A 90 -4.81 9.08 -1.18
N ARG A 91 -4.20 8.21 -1.99
CA ARG A 91 -4.42 6.76 -1.97
C ARG A 91 -3.13 5.97 -1.94
N VAL A 92 -3.16 4.85 -1.24
CA VAL A 92 -2.19 3.76 -1.34
C VAL A 92 -2.95 2.50 -1.72
N ARG A 93 -2.59 1.87 -2.84
CA ARG A 93 -3.06 0.53 -3.16
C ARG A 93 -1.96 -0.47 -2.93
N TYR A 94 -2.34 -1.60 -2.38
CA TYR A 94 -1.41 -2.64 -1.98
C TYR A 94 -1.99 -4.02 -2.24
N ALA A 95 -1.09 -4.98 -2.42
CA ALA A 95 -1.41 -6.39 -2.59
C ALA A 95 -0.82 -7.20 -1.44
N ILE A 96 -1.55 -8.20 -0.96
CA ILE A 96 -1.18 -8.99 0.21
C ILE A 96 -0.67 -10.35 -0.24
N ASP A 97 0.55 -10.68 0.17
CA ASP A 97 1.20 -11.97 -0.07
C ASP A 97 1.34 -12.71 1.27
N ASP A 98 0.38 -13.61 1.55
CA ASP A 98 0.35 -14.40 2.78
C ASP A 98 1.52 -15.38 2.88
N ASP A 99 1.98 -15.92 1.74
CA ASP A 99 3.07 -16.92 1.70
C ASP A 99 4.39 -16.32 2.18
N THR A 100 4.65 -15.06 1.82
CA THR A 100 5.86 -14.33 2.23
C THR A 100 5.63 -13.31 3.34
N HIS A 101 4.42 -13.27 3.91
CA HIS A 101 3.98 -12.29 4.91
C HIS A 101 4.37 -10.84 4.54
N THR A 102 4.15 -10.50 3.27
CA THR A 102 4.58 -9.23 2.65
C THR A 102 3.40 -8.44 2.11
N VAL A 103 3.42 -7.13 2.33
CA VAL A 103 2.52 -6.17 1.72
C VAL A 103 3.27 -5.43 0.61
N TRP A 104 2.82 -5.63 -0.62
CA TRP A 104 3.37 -4.97 -1.80
C TRP A 104 2.63 -3.65 -2.06
N ILE A 105 3.29 -2.52 -1.86
CA ILE A 105 2.77 -1.20 -2.23
C ILE A 105 2.90 -1.05 -3.75
N ILE A 106 1.78 -1.12 -4.46
CA ILE A 106 1.74 -1.16 -5.94
C ILE A 106 1.40 0.20 -6.55
N TYR A 107 0.72 1.06 -5.78
CA TYR A 107 0.38 2.43 -6.14
C TYR A 107 0.38 3.32 -4.89
N ALA A 108 0.89 4.53 -5.04
CA ALA A 108 0.84 5.57 -4.02
C ALA A 108 0.70 6.92 -4.72
N SER A 109 -0.14 7.81 -4.20
CA SER A 109 -0.32 9.15 -4.77
C SER A 109 -0.96 10.09 -3.75
N PRO A 110 -0.54 11.37 -3.67
CA PRO A 110 -1.24 12.40 -2.92
C PRO A 110 -2.55 12.88 -3.59
N ARG A 111 -2.81 12.46 -4.84
CA ARG A 111 -4.00 12.81 -5.64
C ARG A 111 -4.89 11.59 -5.85
N HIS A 112 -6.19 11.85 -6.09
CA HIS A 112 -7.17 10.81 -6.32
C HIS A 112 -6.82 10.01 -7.59
N PRO A 113 -6.84 8.68 -7.55
CA PRO A 113 -6.70 7.85 -8.74
C PRO A 113 -7.86 8.10 -9.69
N LYS A 114 -7.55 8.36 -10.96
CA LYS A 114 -8.56 8.61 -12.00
C LYS A 114 -9.32 7.36 -12.44
N ASP A 115 -8.80 6.18 -12.12
CA ASP A 115 -9.34 4.87 -12.52
C ASP A 115 -10.43 4.35 -11.57
N THR A 116 -10.69 5.06 -10.48
CA THR A 116 -11.83 4.83 -9.57
C THR A 116 -12.90 5.92 -9.67
N ASP A 117 -12.71 6.92 -10.52
CA ASP A 117 -13.74 7.91 -10.84
C ASP A 117 -14.76 7.25 -11.79
N ALA A 118 -15.81 6.67 -11.22
CA ALA A 118 -16.98 6.16 -11.94
C ALA A 118 -17.88 7.30 -12.43
#